data_AF-A0A2U8TYM5-F1
#
_entry.id   AF-A0A2U8TYM5-F1
#
_cell.length_a   1.000
_cell.length_b   1.000
_cell.length_c   1.000
_cell.angle_alpha   90.00
_cell.angle_beta   90.00
_cell.angle_gamma   90.00
#
_symmetry.space_group_name_H-M   'P 1'
#
loop_
_entity.id
_entity.type
_entity.pdbx_description
1 polymer ?
#
loop_
_entity_poly.entity_id
_entity_poly.type
_entity_poly.pdbx_seq_one_letter_code
_entity_poly.pdbx_strand_id
1 'polypeptide(L)'
;MILELDCGNSFIKWRVLHADAKRVFGEGVVDSDLALLESLNRLEGLALKQCRLVSVRTTEETAALTSLLAKAFSVSAICAAPAREMAGVRNGYEEFERLGLDRWLAMLGGFNLAAGACLVLDFGTAVTADFIAGDGEHLGGFICPGMPLMRNQLRTHTRKIRYGDIAAERALESLAPGRTTVEAVERGCSLMLRGFVLTQLEMARGYWGEDFAVFLTGGDAALVSEIVPDARRVPDLVFVGLAMACPLS
;
A
#
# COMPACT_ATOMS: atom_id res chain seq x y z
N MET A 1 -23.61 5.50 1.53
CA MET A 1 -22.15 5.65 1.61
C MET A 1 -21.49 4.35 1.17
N ILE A 2 -20.23 4.44 0.75
CA ILE A 2 -19.44 3.32 0.24
C ILE A 2 -18.32 3.05 1.23
N LEU A 3 -18.22 1.84 1.77
CA LEU A 3 -17.06 1.40 2.54
C LEU A 3 -16.03 0.76 1.60
N GLU A 4 -14.78 1.19 1.72
CA GLU A 4 -13.64 0.61 1.03
C GLU A 4 -12.63 0.11 2.05
N LEU A 5 -12.12 -1.11 1.84
CA LEU A 5 -11.10 -1.70 2.70
C LEU A 5 -9.92 -2.24 1.91
N ASP A 6 -8.74 -2.03 2.45
CA ASP A 6 -7.49 -2.66 2.06
C ASP A 6 -6.98 -3.47 3.26
N CYS A 7 -7.18 -4.79 3.18
CA CYS A 7 -6.94 -5.74 4.25
C CYS A 7 -5.55 -6.37 4.08
N GLY A 8 -4.55 -5.73 4.68
CA GLY A 8 -3.20 -6.26 4.79
C GLY A 8 -3.03 -7.27 5.94
N ASN A 9 -1.84 -7.88 5.99
CA ASN A 9 -1.46 -8.83 7.05
C ASN A 9 -1.28 -8.17 8.43
N SER A 10 -0.89 -6.89 8.46
CA SER A 10 -0.65 -6.16 9.72
C SER A 10 -1.79 -5.23 10.08
N PHE A 11 -2.41 -4.60 9.09
CA PHE A 11 -3.41 -3.56 9.29
C PHE A 11 -4.52 -3.66 8.25
N ILE A 12 -5.68 -3.11 8.61
CA ILE A 12 -6.78 -2.81 7.70
C ILE A 12 -6.80 -1.31 7.53
N LYS A 13 -6.50 -0.85 6.31
CA LYS A 13 -6.78 0.53 5.93
C LYS A 13 -8.22 0.59 5.43
N TRP A 14 -8.97 1.58 5.88
CA TRP A 14 -10.37 1.73 5.50
C TRP A 14 -10.71 3.19 5.24
N ARG A 15 -11.67 3.40 4.34
CA ARG A 15 -12.33 4.69 4.19
C ARG A 15 -13.80 4.52 3.83
N VAL A 16 -14.60 5.49 4.22
CA VAL A 16 -16.00 5.62 3.86
C VAL A 16 -16.13 6.82 2.95
N LEU A 17 -16.73 6.63 1.78
CA LEU A 17 -17.07 7.71 0.86
C LEU A 17 -18.55 8.06 0.96
N HIS A 18 -18.86 9.33 0.71
CA HIS A 18 -20.23 9.76 0.43
C HIS A 18 -20.79 9.08 -0.82
N ALA A 19 -22.10 9.17 -1.04
CA ALA A 19 -22.76 8.56 -2.20
C ALA A 19 -22.26 9.07 -3.55
N ASP A 20 -21.61 10.26 -3.58
CA ASP A 20 -20.97 10.81 -4.77
C ASP A 20 -19.61 10.19 -5.10
N ALA A 21 -19.11 9.27 -4.26
CA ALA A 21 -17.79 8.61 -4.36
C ALA A 21 -16.58 9.58 -4.47
N LYS A 22 -16.77 10.86 -4.14
CA LYS A 22 -15.74 11.91 -4.26
C LYS A 22 -15.29 12.44 -2.91
N ARG A 23 -16.19 12.48 -1.94
CA ARG A 23 -15.90 13.02 -0.61
C ARG A 23 -15.70 11.90 0.39
N VAL A 24 -14.61 11.98 1.14
CA VAL A 24 -14.35 11.11 2.29
C VAL A 24 -15.25 11.54 3.45
N PHE A 25 -16.01 10.58 3.99
CA PHE A 25 -16.84 10.71 5.18
C PHE A 25 -16.07 10.33 6.45
N GLY A 26 -15.16 9.36 6.35
CA GLY A 26 -14.26 8.96 7.43
C GLY A 26 -13.22 7.98 6.92
N GLU A 27 -12.07 7.92 7.56
CA GLU A 27 -10.98 7.01 7.18
C GLU A 27 -10.14 6.64 8.39
N GLY A 28 -9.37 5.57 8.27
CA GLY A 28 -8.47 5.15 9.33
C GLY A 28 -7.67 3.91 8.99
N VAL A 29 -6.82 3.56 9.95
CA VAL A 29 -6.03 2.33 9.93
C VAL A 29 -6.24 1.65 11.28
N VAL A 30 -6.54 0.36 11.25
CA VAL A 30 -6.76 -0.47 12.44
C VAL A 30 -6.00 -1.78 12.31
N ASP A 31 -5.73 -2.46 13.42
CA ASP A 31 -4.97 -3.72 13.46
C ASP A 31 -5.84 -4.98 13.50
N SER A 32 -7.16 -4.82 13.64
CA SER A 32 -8.09 -5.94 13.84
C SER A 32 -9.50 -5.64 13.33
N ASP A 33 -10.24 -6.70 13.03
CA ASP A 33 -11.63 -6.62 12.55
C ASP A 33 -12.57 -6.02 13.60
N LEU A 34 -12.28 -6.22 14.89
CA LEU A 34 -13.03 -5.61 15.99
C LEU A 34 -12.77 -4.09 16.07
N ALA A 35 -11.50 -3.67 16.01
CA ALA A 35 -11.15 -2.25 16.00
C ALA A 35 -11.74 -1.52 14.78
N LEU A 36 -11.88 -2.22 13.64
CA LEU A 36 -12.61 -1.71 12.47
C LEU A 36 -14.07 -1.42 12.81
N LEU A 37 -14.80 -2.39 13.40
CA LEU A 37 -16.20 -2.18 13.80
C LEU A 37 -16.36 -1.03 14.77
N GLU A 38 -15.51 -0.96 15.79
CA GLU A 38 -15.54 0.13 16.77
C GLU A 38 -15.31 1.49 16.10
N SER A 39 -14.40 1.55 15.13
CA SER A 39 -14.13 2.79 14.39
C SER A 39 -15.29 3.20 13.50
N LEU A 40 -15.91 2.24 12.80
CA LEU A 40 -17.10 2.51 11.96
C LEU A 40 -18.31 2.91 12.81
N ASN A 41 -18.55 2.25 13.94
CA ASN A 41 -19.68 2.56 14.84
C ASN A 41 -19.56 3.93 15.53
N ARG A 42 -18.34 4.48 15.62
CA ARG A 42 -18.10 5.84 16.14
C ARG A 42 -18.45 6.93 15.13
N LEU A 43 -18.67 6.61 13.86
CA LEU A 43 -19.06 7.59 12.85
C LEU A 43 -20.56 7.91 12.94
N GLU A 44 -20.88 9.04 13.57
CA GLU A 44 -22.26 9.53 13.64
C GLU A 44 -22.85 9.77 12.25
N GLY A 45 -24.02 9.20 11.97
CA GLY A 45 -24.70 9.33 10.68
C GLY A 45 -24.20 8.38 9.59
N LEU A 46 -23.38 7.38 9.94
CA LEU A 46 -22.95 6.34 9.00
C LEU A 46 -24.16 5.56 8.45
N ALA A 47 -24.27 5.55 7.12
CA ALA A 47 -25.28 4.77 6.39
C ALA A 47 -24.64 4.06 5.20
N LEU A 48 -24.08 2.88 5.45
CA LEU A 48 -23.46 2.05 4.42
C LEU A 48 -24.53 1.45 3.50
N LYS A 49 -24.25 1.48 2.21
CA LYS A 49 -25.08 0.86 1.16
C LYS A 49 -24.28 -0.08 0.28
N GLN A 50 -23.00 0.21 0.13
CA GLN A 50 -22.06 -0.55 -0.69
C GLN A 50 -20.78 -0.76 0.10
N CYS A 51 -20.13 -1.88 -0.14
CA CYS A 51 -18.86 -2.23 0.44
C CYS A 51 -18.01 -2.91 -0.64
N ARG A 52 -16.77 -2.52 -0.77
CA ARG A 52 -15.78 -3.21 -1.61
C ARG A 52 -14.47 -3.33 -0.86
N LEU A 53 -13.73 -4.40 -1.12
CA LEU A 53 -12.46 -4.62 -0.44
C LEU A 53 -11.44 -5.33 -1.31
N VAL A 54 -10.19 -5.11 -0.98
CA VAL A 54 -9.08 -5.97 -1.36
C VAL A 54 -8.51 -6.62 -0.10
N SER A 55 -8.03 -7.85 -0.24
CA SER A 55 -7.43 -8.59 0.87
C SER A 55 -6.27 -9.43 0.37
N VAL A 56 -5.15 -9.36 1.08
CA VAL A 56 -4.00 -10.27 0.93
C VAL A 56 -3.90 -11.26 2.08
N ARG A 57 -4.96 -11.32 2.91
CA ARG A 57 -5.14 -12.31 3.98
C ARG A 57 -5.63 -13.65 3.40
N THR A 58 -5.80 -14.64 4.26
CA THR A 58 -6.40 -15.92 3.85
C THR A 58 -7.86 -15.76 3.43
N THR A 59 -8.36 -16.73 2.67
CA THR A 59 -9.78 -16.79 2.24
C THR A 59 -10.70 -16.86 3.44
N GLU A 60 -10.32 -17.62 4.47
CA GLU A 60 -11.09 -17.80 5.70
C GLU A 60 -11.20 -16.49 6.49
N GLU A 61 -10.09 -15.77 6.67
CA GLU A 61 -10.08 -14.46 7.33
C GLU A 61 -10.91 -13.44 6.57
N THR A 62 -10.78 -13.42 5.23
CA THR A 62 -11.56 -12.51 4.38
C THR A 62 -13.06 -12.82 4.43
N ALA A 63 -13.44 -14.10 4.44
CA ALA A 63 -14.83 -14.53 4.58
C ALA A 63 -15.41 -14.21 5.97
N ALA A 64 -14.61 -14.32 7.02
CA ALA A 64 -15.02 -13.94 8.38
C ALA A 64 -15.32 -12.44 8.45
N LEU A 65 -14.43 -11.60 7.91
CA LEU A 65 -14.61 -10.14 7.86
C LEU A 65 -15.86 -9.74 7.05
N THR A 66 -16.07 -10.33 5.87
CA THR A 66 -17.24 -10.00 5.03
C THR A 66 -18.55 -10.40 5.72
N SER A 67 -18.59 -11.56 6.39
CA SER A 67 -19.74 -12.01 7.20
C SER A 67 -20.03 -11.07 8.36
N LEU A 68 -18.97 -10.58 9.03
CA LEU A 68 -19.06 -9.63 10.12
C LEU A 68 -19.61 -8.27 9.65
N LEU A 69 -19.13 -7.74 8.51
CA LEU A 69 -19.64 -6.51 7.93
C LEU A 69 -21.11 -6.63 7.49
N ALA A 70 -21.48 -7.78 6.91
CA ALA A 70 -22.86 -8.07 6.51
C ALA A 70 -23.80 -8.09 7.72
N LYS A 71 -23.39 -8.71 8.84
CA LYS A 71 -24.17 -8.74 10.07
C LYS A 71 -24.29 -7.36 10.73
N ALA A 72 -23.20 -6.61 10.81
CA ALA A 72 -23.17 -5.33 11.51
C ALA A 72 -23.89 -4.20 10.74
N PHE A 73 -23.74 -4.16 9.41
CA PHE A 73 -24.18 -3.02 8.61
C PHE A 73 -25.18 -3.38 7.49
N SER A 74 -25.59 -4.64 7.38
CA SER A 74 -26.50 -5.12 6.33
C SER A 74 -26.01 -4.77 4.92
N VAL A 75 -24.70 -4.86 4.70
CA VAL A 75 -24.04 -4.58 3.42
C VAL A 75 -23.33 -5.82 2.89
N SER A 76 -23.43 -6.07 1.59
CA SER A 76 -22.64 -7.11 0.93
C SER A 76 -21.33 -6.51 0.45
N ALA A 77 -20.21 -7.18 0.74
CA ALA A 77 -18.89 -6.77 0.32
C ALA A 77 -18.52 -7.41 -1.02
N ILE A 78 -18.08 -6.60 -1.97
CA ILE A 78 -17.49 -7.04 -3.24
C ILE A 78 -15.97 -7.15 -3.04
N CYS A 79 -15.41 -8.34 -3.25
CA CYS A 79 -13.97 -8.54 -3.14
C CYS A 79 -13.30 -8.37 -4.51
N ALA A 80 -12.17 -7.66 -4.54
CA ALA A 80 -11.29 -7.66 -5.70
C ALA A 80 -10.76 -9.08 -5.96
N ALA A 81 -10.59 -9.42 -7.23
CA ALA A 81 -10.11 -10.72 -7.68
C ALA A 81 -8.94 -10.56 -8.65
N PRO A 82 -8.06 -11.57 -8.77
CA PRO A 82 -6.97 -11.52 -9.73
C PRO A 82 -7.50 -11.44 -11.17
N ALA A 83 -6.78 -10.73 -12.03
CA ALA A 83 -7.11 -10.60 -13.44
C ALA A 83 -5.85 -10.67 -14.31
N ARG A 84 -5.99 -11.24 -15.51
CA ARG A 84 -4.95 -11.21 -16.55
C ARG A 84 -4.80 -9.83 -17.16
N GLU A 85 -5.90 -9.10 -17.27
CA GLU A 85 -5.94 -7.74 -17.79
C GLU A 85 -7.11 -7.01 -17.13
N MET A 86 -6.90 -5.75 -16.77
CA MET A 86 -7.95 -4.89 -16.23
C MET A 86 -7.62 -3.43 -16.51
N ALA A 87 -8.62 -2.66 -16.92
CA ALA A 87 -8.51 -1.21 -17.14
C ALA A 87 -7.28 -0.77 -17.97
N GLY A 88 -6.96 -1.55 -19.01
CA GLY A 88 -5.85 -1.27 -19.92
C GLY A 88 -4.47 -1.71 -19.42
N VAL A 89 -4.38 -2.36 -18.25
CA VAL A 89 -3.14 -2.95 -17.74
C VAL A 89 -3.18 -4.47 -17.89
N ARG A 90 -2.14 -5.06 -18.47
CA ARG A 90 -1.94 -6.51 -18.57
C ARG A 90 -1.00 -6.98 -17.46
N ASN A 91 -1.34 -8.09 -16.83
CA ASN A 91 -0.60 -8.65 -15.70
C ASN A 91 0.60 -9.45 -16.19
N GLY A 92 1.82 -8.98 -15.90
CA GLY A 92 3.07 -9.60 -16.33
C GLY A 92 3.56 -10.79 -15.52
N TYR A 93 2.82 -11.25 -14.51
CA TYR A 93 3.15 -12.50 -13.84
C TYR A 93 2.80 -13.69 -14.75
N GLU A 94 3.70 -14.68 -14.84
CA GLU A 94 3.44 -15.94 -15.57
C GLU A 94 2.18 -16.65 -15.04
N GLU A 95 2.06 -16.73 -13.70
CA GLU A 95 0.86 -17.13 -12.97
C GLU A 95 0.21 -15.89 -12.37
N PHE A 96 -0.68 -15.23 -13.13
CA PHE A 96 -1.28 -13.94 -12.76
C PHE A 96 -2.00 -13.95 -11.40
N GLU A 97 -2.52 -15.10 -10.98
CA GLU A 97 -3.18 -15.30 -9.69
C GLU A 97 -2.23 -15.19 -8.49
N ARG A 98 -0.91 -15.29 -8.71
CA ARG A 98 0.10 -15.15 -7.65
C ARG A 98 0.49 -13.71 -7.36
N LEU A 99 0.10 -12.76 -8.20
CA LEU A 99 0.36 -11.35 -7.94
C LEU A 99 -0.52 -10.89 -6.76
N GLY A 100 0.11 -10.27 -5.76
CA GLY A 100 -0.59 -9.66 -4.63
C GLY A 100 -1.63 -8.65 -5.12
N LEU A 101 -2.86 -8.76 -4.62
CA LEU A 101 -3.96 -7.92 -5.09
C LEU A 101 -3.79 -6.46 -4.71
N ASP A 102 -3.14 -6.17 -3.58
CA ASP A 102 -2.74 -4.82 -3.18
C ASP A 102 -1.85 -4.16 -4.26
N ARG A 103 -0.80 -4.85 -4.69
CA ARG A 103 0.09 -4.42 -5.79
C ARG A 103 -0.67 -4.27 -7.09
N TRP A 104 -1.49 -5.27 -7.44
CA TRP A 104 -2.30 -5.23 -8.65
C TRP A 104 -3.15 -3.95 -8.71
N LEU A 105 -3.90 -3.66 -7.65
CA LEU A 105 -4.75 -2.47 -7.61
C LEU A 105 -3.95 -1.16 -7.54
N ALA A 106 -2.84 -1.12 -6.82
CA ALA A 106 -1.96 0.05 -6.82
C ALA A 106 -1.43 0.37 -8.23
N MET A 107 -1.07 -0.64 -9.02
CA MET A 107 -0.68 -0.47 -10.42
C MET A 107 -1.81 0.03 -11.30
N LEU A 108 -3.02 -0.52 -11.17
CA LEU A 108 -4.19 -0.03 -11.91
C LEU A 108 -4.43 1.46 -11.63
N GLY A 109 -4.38 1.85 -10.35
CA GLY A 109 -4.49 3.24 -9.94
C GLY A 109 -3.37 4.10 -10.51
N GLY A 110 -2.12 3.62 -10.43
CA GLY A 110 -0.94 4.33 -10.93
C GLY A 110 -1.00 4.58 -12.43
N PHE A 111 -1.25 3.52 -13.22
CA PHE A 111 -1.33 3.62 -14.67
C PHE A 111 -2.45 4.54 -15.14
N ASN A 112 -3.64 4.43 -14.52
CA ASN A 112 -4.77 5.31 -14.80
C ASN A 112 -4.44 6.80 -14.56
N LEU A 113 -3.61 7.10 -13.55
CA LEU A 113 -3.18 8.47 -13.25
C LEU A 113 -1.96 8.91 -14.07
N ALA A 114 -1.15 7.97 -14.57
CA ALA A 114 0.07 8.25 -15.33
C ALA A 114 -0.24 8.76 -16.74
N ALA A 115 -1.19 8.12 -17.41
CA ALA A 115 -1.43 8.24 -18.85
C ALA A 115 -0.16 7.95 -19.70
N GLY A 116 0.67 7.01 -19.23
CA GLY A 116 1.96 6.63 -19.81
C GLY A 116 2.67 5.60 -18.95
N ALA A 117 3.96 5.33 -19.23
CA ALA A 117 4.75 4.42 -18.42
C ALA A 117 4.86 4.94 -16.97
N CYS A 118 4.88 4.03 -16.00
CA CYS A 118 5.02 4.41 -14.62
C CYS A 118 5.75 3.38 -13.75
N LEU A 119 6.35 3.90 -12.69
CA LEU A 119 6.91 3.15 -11.58
C LEU A 119 6.03 3.41 -10.34
N VAL A 120 5.45 2.36 -9.79
CA VAL A 120 4.66 2.43 -8.54
C VAL A 120 5.50 1.89 -7.39
N LEU A 121 5.73 2.72 -6.39
CA LEU A 121 6.45 2.38 -5.16
C LEU A 121 5.51 2.44 -3.96
N ASP A 122 5.29 1.31 -3.29
CA ASP A 122 4.50 1.23 -2.06
C ASP A 122 5.41 1.04 -0.84
N PHE A 123 5.22 1.88 0.18
CA PHE A 123 5.99 1.89 1.42
C PHE A 123 5.11 1.51 2.62
N GLY A 124 4.79 0.22 2.72
CA GLY A 124 4.06 -0.38 3.83
C GLY A 124 4.94 -1.27 4.71
N THR A 125 4.31 -2.30 5.32
CA THR A 125 5.04 -3.34 6.07
C THR A 125 6.12 -3.99 5.21
N ALA A 126 5.76 -4.35 3.97
CA ALA A 126 6.70 -4.61 2.89
C ALA A 126 6.76 -3.39 1.97
N VAL A 127 7.86 -3.27 1.24
CA VAL A 127 8.03 -2.28 0.18
C VAL A 127 7.94 -3.00 -1.16
N THR A 128 7.18 -2.43 -2.10
CA THR A 128 7.04 -2.98 -3.44
C THR A 128 7.42 -1.95 -4.49
N ALA A 129 7.90 -2.43 -5.63
CA ALA A 129 8.21 -1.61 -6.78
C ALA A 129 7.71 -2.31 -8.04
N ASP A 130 6.78 -1.69 -8.75
CA ASP A 130 6.12 -2.29 -9.90
C ASP A 130 6.26 -1.40 -11.14
N PHE A 131 6.60 -2.01 -12.28
CA PHE A 131 6.95 -1.33 -13.52
C PHE A 131 5.86 -1.55 -14.56
N ILE A 132 5.23 -0.48 -15.04
CA ILE A 132 4.17 -0.56 -16.04
C ILE A 132 4.57 0.27 -17.26
N ALA A 133 4.65 -0.36 -18.44
CA ALA A 133 4.97 0.31 -19.69
C ALA A 133 3.79 1.16 -20.20
N GLY A 134 4.06 2.09 -21.12
CA GLY A 134 3.05 3.03 -21.63
C GLY A 134 1.90 2.40 -22.41
N ASP A 135 2.07 1.15 -22.87
CA ASP A 135 1.03 0.35 -23.52
C ASP A 135 0.24 -0.54 -22.53
N GLY A 136 0.48 -0.37 -21.23
CA GLY A 136 -0.16 -1.10 -20.15
C GLY A 136 0.48 -2.44 -19.80
N GLU A 137 1.62 -2.81 -20.38
CA GLU A 137 2.32 -4.03 -19.95
C GLU A 137 2.94 -3.85 -18.55
N HIS A 138 2.50 -4.65 -17.58
CA HIS A 138 3.24 -4.78 -16.32
C HIS A 138 4.50 -5.62 -16.57
N LEU A 139 5.69 -5.05 -16.42
CA LEU A 139 6.97 -5.74 -16.65
C LEU A 139 7.41 -6.64 -15.48
N GLY A 140 6.62 -6.67 -14.41
CA GLY A 140 6.98 -7.26 -13.14
C GLY A 140 7.38 -6.22 -12.10
N GLY A 141 7.87 -6.72 -10.97
CA GLY A 141 8.23 -5.88 -9.84
C GLY A 141 9.00 -6.60 -8.76
N PHE A 142 9.29 -5.89 -7.69
CA PHE A 142 10.11 -6.33 -6.58
C PHE A 142 9.34 -6.22 -5.26
N ILE A 143 9.68 -7.08 -4.31
CA ILE A 143 9.19 -7.04 -2.93
C ILE A 143 10.40 -7.11 -2.00
N CYS A 144 10.51 -6.16 -1.08
CA CYS A 144 11.56 -6.11 -0.07
C CYS A 144 10.98 -5.73 1.31
N PRO A 145 11.68 -5.97 2.42
CA PRO A 145 11.16 -5.59 3.74
C PRO A 145 11.11 -4.07 3.89
N GLY A 146 9.97 -3.54 4.36
CA GLY A 146 9.86 -2.15 4.76
C GLY A 146 10.55 -1.87 6.10
N MET A 147 10.52 -0.61 6.54
CA MET A 147 11.11 -0.21 7.83
C MET A 147 10.59 -1.05 9.02
N PRO A 148 9.27 -1.32 9.15
CA PRO A 148 8.77 -2.12 10.26
C PRO A 148 9.33 -3.55 10.26
N LEU A 149 9.40 -4.19 9.10
CA LEU A 149 9.94 -5.55 8.98
C LEU A 149 11.44 -5.60 9.24
N MET A 150 12.23 -4.68 8.67
CA MET A 150 13.68 -4.64 8.93
C MET A 150 13.98 -4.48 10.42
N ARG A 151 13.31 -3.53 11.09
CA ARG A 151 13.43 -3.33 12.55
C ARG A 151 13.03 -4.57 13.33
N ASN A 152 11.87 -5.16 13.00
CA ASN A 152 11.36 -6.33 13.70
C ASN A 152 12.32 -7.52 13.54
N GLN A 153 12.79 -7.81 12.33
CA GLN A 153 13.69 -8.93 12.07
C GLN A 153 15.00 -8.78 12.86
N LEU A 154 15.59 -7.57 12.90
CA LEU A 154 16.78 -7.29 13.70
C LEU A 154 16.51 -7.45 15.21
N ARG A 155 15.39 -6.95 15.72
CA ARG A 155 15.00 -7.12 17.13
C ARG A 155 14.77 -8.59 17.48
N THR A 156 14.09 -9.34 16.63
CA THR A 156 13.74 -10.74 16.90
C THR A 156 14.99 -11.63 16.90
N HIS A 157 15.90 -11.42 15.95
CA HIS A 157 17.06 -12.31 15.76
C HIS A 157 18.33 -11.85 16.49
N THR A 158 18.33 -10.66 17.12
CA THR A 158 19.48 -10.17 17.89
C THR A 158 19.07 -9.62 19.26
N ARG A 159 19.62 -10.20 20.33
CA ARG A 159 19.19 -9.89 21.71
C ARG A 159 19.56 -8.47 22.17
N LYS A 160 20.59 -7.86 21.56
CA LYS A 160 21.11 -6.54 21.96
C LYS A 160 20.44 -5.35 21.25
N ILE A 161 19.63 -5.60 20.22
CA ILE A 161 18.91 -4.53 19.51
C ILE A 161 17.57 -4.29 20.21
N ARG A 162 17.58 -3.42 21.23
CA ARG A 162 16.40 -3.01 21.99
C ARG A 162 16.49 -1.51 22.28
N TYR A 163 15.52 -0.76 21.82
CA TYR A 163 15.36 0.68 22.06
C TYR A 163 13.87 1.04 21.90
N GLY A 164 13.45 2.18 22.47
CA GLY A 164 12.08 2.67 22.39
C GLY A 164 11.84 3.55 21.15
N ASP A 165 10.57 3.80 20.83
CA ASP A 165 10.16 4.45 19.57
C ASP A 165 10.65 5.91 19.47
N ILE A 166 10.64 6.67 20.57
CA ILE A 166 11.18 8.05 20.61
C ILE A 166 12.66 8.08 20.23
N ALA A 167 13.44 7.08 20.64
CA ALA A 167 14.85 6.99 20.27
C ALA A 167 15.03 6.65 18.79
N ALA A 168 14.11 5.86 18.23
CA ALA A 168 14.12 5.50 16.81
C ALA A 168 13.81 6.71 15.92
N GLU A 169 12.81 7.53 16.28
CA GLU A 169 12.46 8.76 15.57
C GLU A 169 13.64 9.75 15.54
N ARG A 170 14.23 10.02 16.71
CA ARG A 170 15.40 10.92 16.83
C ARG A 170 16.62 10.42 16.04
N ALA A 171 16.78 9.10 15.91
CA ALA A 171 17.90 8.54 15.18
C ALA A 171 17.90 8.93 13.68
N LEU A 172 16.73 9.23 13.11
CA LEU A 172 16.54 9.59 11.69
C LEU A 172 16.74 11.09 11.39
N GLU A 173 17.00 11.93 12.41
CA GLU A 173 17.34 13.36 12.21
C GLU A 173 18.65 13.57 11.42
N SER A 174 19.46 12.53 11.29
CA SER A 174 20.71 12.51 10.52
C SER A 174 20.88 11.16 9.84
N LEU A 175 21.59 11.15 8.71
CA LEU A 175 22.03 9.92 8.03
C LEU A 175 23.55 9.69 8.11
N ALA A 176 24.25 10.43 8.98
CA ALA A 176 25.66 10.19 9.27
C ALA A 176 25.86 8.83 9.96
N PRO A 177 27.06 8.20 9.86
CA PRO A 177 27.35 6.94 10.55
C PRO A 177 26.95 6.96 12.02
N GLY A 178 26.12 5.99 12.43
CA GLY A 178 25.58 5.90 13.78
C GLY A 178 26.66 5.63 14.83
N ARG A 179 26.56 6.28 15.98
CA ARG A 179 27.47 6.10 17.13
C ARG A 179 26.80 5.35 18.29
N THR A 180 25.52 5.02 18.15
CA THR A 180 24.76 4.15 19.04
C THR A 180 24.05 3.05 18.24
N THR A 181 23.62 1.98 18.90
CA THR A 181 22.89 0.88 18.24
C THR A 181 21.61 1.36 17.54
N VAL A 182 20.84 2.26 18.17
CA VAL A 182 19.61 2.79 17.58
C VAL A 182 19.90 3.60 16.32
N GLU A 183 20.93 4.46 16.35
CA GLU A 183 21.35 5.20 15.16
C GLU A 183 21.85 4.29 14.05
N ALA A 184 22.68 3.29 14.36
CA ALA A 184 23.21 2.38 13.37
C ALA A 184 22.11 1.56 12.69
N VAL A 185 21.12 1.10 13.45
CA VAL A 185 19.98 0.34 12.89
C VAL A 185 19.06 1.24 12.07
N GLU A 186 18.56 2.33 12.66
CA GLU A 186 17.55 3.17 12.01
C GLU A 186 18.09 3.82 10.73
N ARG A 187 19.31 4.38 10.78
CA ARG A 187 19.95 4.99 9.62
C ARG A 187 20.35 3.95 8.58
N GLY A 188 20.79 2.77 9.00
CA GLY A 188 21.11 1.66 8.11
C GLY A 188 19.87 1.19 7.34
N CYS A 189 18.76 0.94 8.03
CA CYS A 189 17.49 0.58 7.41
C CYS A 189 16.96 1.67 6.48
N SER A 190 17.04 2.94 6.90
CA SER A 190 16.68 4.07 6.04
C SER A 190 17.54 4.09 4.77
N LEU A 191 18.86 4.02 4.89
CA LEU A 191 19.77 4.00 3.73
C LEU A 191 19.53 2.80 2.80
N MET A 192 19.19 1.63 3.34
CA MET A 192 18.77 0.48 2.51
C MET A 192 17.51 0.80 1.69
N LEU A 193 16.50 1.41 2.31
CA LEU A 193 15.28 1.82 1.62
C LEU A 193 15.56 2.89 0.56
N ARG A 194 16.34 3.92 0.89
CA ARG A 194 16.76 4.97 -0.05
C ARG A 194 17.53 4.39 -1.23
N GLY A 195 18.47 3.47 -0.96
CA GLY A 195 19.25 2.78 -1.98
C GLY A 195 18.35 1.96 -2.91
N PHE A 196 17.40 1.20 -2.36
CA PHE A 196 16.42 0.44 -3.14
C PHE A 196 15.66 1.35 -4.12
N VAL A 197 15.10 2.47 -3.64
CA VAL A 197 14.37 3.44 -4.46
C VAL A 197 15.24 4.02 -5.58
N LEU A 198 16.47 4.43 -5.26
CA LEU A 198 17.40 4.97 -6.26
C LEU A 198 17.70 3.94 -7.37
N THR A 199 17.90 2.68 -7.00
CA THR A 199 18.10 1.59 -7.97
C THR A 199 16.84 1.35 -8.81
N GLN A 200 15.64 1.43 -8.24
CA GLN A 200 14.40 1.29 -9.01
C GLN A 200 14.25 2.41 -10.04
N LEU A 201 14.57 3.65 -9.67
CA LEU A 201 14.55 4.80 -10.57
C LEU A 201 15.57 4.65 -11.70
N GLU A 202 16.78 4.18 -11.38
CA GLU A 202 17.80 3.90 -12.40
C GLU A 202 17.33 2.83 -13.39
N MET A 203 16.71 1.74 -12.91
CA MET A 203 16.14 0.71 -13.78
C MET A 203 15.00 1.26 -14.65
N ALA A 204 14.09 2.07 -14.09
CA ALA A 204 12.99 2.69 -14.83
C ALA A 204 13.53 3.61 -15.93
N ARG A 205 14.56 4.41 -15.62
CA ARG A 205 15.28 5.23 -16.61
C ARG A 205 15.95 4.40 -17.70
N GLY A 206 16.44 3.22 -17.36
CA GLY A 206 16.97 2.26 -18.33
C GLY A 206 15.91 1.80 -19.35
N TYR A 207 14.66 1.67 -18.94
CA TYR A 207 13.55 1.28 -19.83
C TYR A 207 12.98 2.45 -20.64
N TRP A 208 12.79 3.61 -20.01
CA TRP A 208 11.94 4.68 -20.56
C TRP A 208 12.61 6.07 -20.61
N GLY A 209 13.89 6.17 -20.27
CA GLY A 209 14.54 7.48 -20.11
C GLY A 209 13.86 8.27 -19.00
N GLU A 210 13.53 9.54 -19.24
CA GLU A 210 12.78 10.36 -18.28
C GLU A 210 11.25 10.35 -18.56
N ASP A 211 10.78 9.58 -19.55
CA ASP A 211 9.36 9.54 -19.96
C ASP A 211 8.56 8.51 -19.18
N PHE A 212 8.51 8.67 -17.86
CA PHE A 212 7.68 7.86 -16.98
C PHE A 212 7.26 8.64 -15.73
N ALA A 213 6.08 8.30 -15.19
CA ALA A 213 5.62 8.84 -13.92
C ALA A 213 6.09 7.98 -12.75
N VAL A 214 6.38 8.60 -11.61
CA VAL A 214 6.64 7.87 -10.35
C VAL A 214 5.51 8.12 -9.37
N PHE A 215 4.97 7.05 -8.78
CA PHE A 215 3.96 7.12 -7.74
C PHE A 215 4.52 6.60 -6.42
N LEU A 216 4.29 7.35 -5.35
CA LEU A 216 4.59 6.91 -3.98
C LEU A 216 3.28 6.72 -3.22
N THR A 217 3.10 5.54 -2.61
CA THR A 217 1.98 5.24 -1.70
C THR A 217 2.50 4.55 -0.44
N GLY A 218 1.62 4.29 0.52
CA GLY A 218 1.99 3.68 1.80
C GLY A 218 2.36 4.68 2.89
N GLY A 219 2.38 4.20 4.13
CA GLY A 219 2.58 5.03 5.33
C GLY A 219 3.98 5.63 5.42
N ASP A 220 4.99 4.89 4.96
CA ASP A 220 6.41 5.27 5.05
C ASP A 220 6.90 6.05 3.82
N ALA A 221 6.01 6.41 2.87
CA ALA A 221 6.38 7.13 1.64
C ALA A 221 7.09 8.46 1.89
N ALA A 222 6.81 9.11 3.02
CA ALA A 222 7.45 10.37 3.41
C ALA A 222 8.97 10.21 3.68
N LEU A 223 9.44 9.01 4.02
CA LEU A 223 10.86 8.75 4.27
C LEU A 223 11.73 8.85 3.01
N VAL A 224 11.11 8.83 1.83
CA VAL A 224 11.80 8.83 0.54
C VAL A 224 11.38 9.96 -0.39
N SER A 225 10.40 10.79 0.01
CA SER A 225 9.85 11.84 -0.87
C SER A 225 10.91 12.85 -1.32
N GLU A 226 11.89 13.16 -0.47
CA GLU A 226 12.98 14.08 -0.82
C GLU A 226 13.94 13.52 -1.89
N ILE A 227 13.94 12.20 -2.08
CA ILE A 227 14.82 11.50 -3.03
C ILE A 227 14.20 11.49 -4.43
N VAL A 228 12.87 11.60 -4.49
CA VAL A 228 12.10 11.53 -5.73
C VAL A 228 11.18 12.75 -5.82
N PRO A 229 11.75 13.95 -6.02
CA PRO A 229 11.00 15.20 -5.93
C PRO A 229 9.83 15.28 -6.93
N ASP A 230 9.97 14.66 -8.10
CA ASP A 230 8.93 14.65 -9.14
C ASP A 230 7.87 13.56 -8.94
N ALA A 231 7.99 12.74 -7.89
CA ALA A 231 7.04 11.67 -7.65
C ALA A 231 5.70 12.19 -7.14
N ARG A 232 4.62 11.60 -7.65
CA ARG A 232 3.25 11.88 -7.23
C ARG A 232 2.92 11.03 -6.01
N ARG A 233 2.81 11.66 -4.85
CA ARG A 233 2.36 10.96 -3.64
C ARG A 233 0.85 10.79 -3.66
N VAL A 234 0.39 9.55 -3.70
CA VAL A 234 -1.03 9.18 -3.72
C VAL A 234 -1.28 8.17 -2.60
N PRO A 235 -1.59 8.62 -1.37
CA PRO A 235 -1.72 7.72 -0.21
C PRO A 235 -2.77 6.61 -0.39
N ASP A 236 -3.78 6.85 -1.22
CA ASP A 236 -4.94 5.98 -1.44
C ASP A 236 -4.89 5.27 -2.79
N LEU A 237 -3.70 5.05 -3.35
CA LEU A 237 -3.55 4.52 -4.71
C LEU A 237 -4.25 3.16 -4.89
N VAL A 238 -4.16 2.27 -3.90
CA VAL A 238 -4.87 0.98 -3.88
C VAL A 238 -6.38 1.17 -4.01
N PHE A 239 -6.96 2.18 -3.35
CA PHE A 239 -8.40 2.43 -3.46
C PHE A 239 -8.81 3.01 -4.81
N VAL A 240 -7.92 3.72 -5.51
CA VAL A 240 -8.16 4.12 -6.91
C VAL A 240 -8.32 2.87 -7.77
N GLY A 241 -7.41 1.90 -7.67
CA GLY A 241 -7.52 0.62 -8.38
C GLY A 241 -8.72 -0.20 -7.94
N LEU A 242 -9.02 -0.24 -6.64
CA LEU A 242 -10.19 -0.95 -6.10
C LEU A 242 -11.49 -0.41 -6.71
N ALA A 243 -11.57 0.91 -6.94
CA ALA A 243 -12.72 1.51 -7.58
C ALA A 243 -12.95 1.05 -9.01
N MET A 244 -11.85 0.76 -9.71
CA MET A 244 -11.85 0.27 -11.09
C MET A 244 -12.16 -1.23 -11.14
N ALA A 245 -11.61 -2.01 -10.20
CA ALA A 245 -11.80 -3.45 -10.12
C ALA A 245 -13.20 -3.86 -9.61
N CYS A 246 -13.78 -3.04 -8.73
CA CYS A 246 -15.10 -3.27 -8.14
C CYS A 246 -15.98 -2.03 -8.37
N PRO A 247 -16.45 -1.80 -9.62
CA PRO A 247 -17.34 -0.71 -9.92
C PRO A 247 -18.68 -0.92 -9.21
N LEU A 248 -19.21 0.16 -8.66
CA LEU A 248 -20.48 0.18 -7.95
C LEU A 248 -21.50 0.91 -8.82
N SER A 249 -22.66 0.29 -9.01
CA SER A 249 -23.81 0.83 -9.75
C SER A 249 -24.56 1.90 -8.99
#